data_AF-A0A397U4S9-F1
#
_entry.id   AF-A0A397U4S9-F1
#
_cell.length_a   1.000
_cell.length_b   1.000
_cell.length_c   1.000
_cell.angle_alpha   90.00
_cell.angle_beta   90.00
_cell.angle_gamma   90.00
#
_symmetry.space_group_name_H-M   'P 1'
#
loop_
_entity.id
_entity.type
_entity.pdbx_description
1 polymer ?
#
loop_
_entity_poly.entity_id
_entity_poly.type
_entity_poly.pdbx_seq_one_letter_code
_entity_poly.pdbx_strand_id
1 'polypeptide(L)'
;MIDHINRNGLDNRNENLRKTTPRENALNCKLSKNNTSGYNGIYFNKYKNSWRFKWYKNKKLKRKEFRITKNRTSEHAKQLAIDFKLKHDKITQNMNRSLVLYT
;
A
#
# COMPACT_ATOMS: atom_id res chain seq x y z
N MET A 1 9.91 18.82 1.51
CA MET A 1 10.30 17.83 2.54
C MET A 1 11.22 16.82 1.87
N ILE A 2 12.28 16.39 2.56
CA ILE A 2 13.16 15.30 2.12
C ILE A 2 12.85 14.10 3.01
N ASP A 3 12.75 12.92 2.42
CA ASP A 3 12.41 11.66 3.09
C ASP A 3 13.39 10.55 2.67
N HIS A 4 13.56 9.56 3.54
CA HIS A 4 14.43 8.42 3.31
C HIS A 4 13.63 7.27 2.68
N ILE A 5 13.97 6.89 1.45
CA ILE A 5 13.32 5.81 0.69
C ILE A 5 13.33 4.51 1.51
N ASN A 6 14.45 4.20 2.16
CA ASN A 6 14.62 3.02 3.00
C ASN A 6 14.10 3.17 4.44
N ARG A 7 13.53 4.33 4.79
CA ARG A 7 13.02 4.68 6.14
C ARG A 7 14.08 4.65 7.24
N ASN A 8 15.36 4.71 6.88
CA ASN A 8 16.45 4.81 7.83
C ASN A 8 16.96 6.26 7.88
N GLY A 9 16.57 7.00 8.92
CA GLY A 9 16.96 8.41 9.09
C GLY A 9 18.47 8.63 9.28
N LEU A 10 19.24 7.56 9.53
CA LEU A 10 20.71 7.62 9.65
C LEU A 10 21.41 7.40 8.31
N ASP A 11 20.69 6.96 7.27
CA ASP A 11 21.26 6.63 5.97
C ASP A 11 21.15 7.82 4.99
N ASN A 12 22.11 8.73 5.07
CA ASN A 12 22.11 9.98 4.30
C ASN A 12 22.74 9.85 2.90
N ARG A 13 22.88 8.63 2.37
CA ARG A 13 23.34 8.45 0.98
C ARG A 13 22.32 9.06 0.02
N ASN A 14 22.79 9.77 -1.01
CA ASN A 14 21.92 10.47 -1.97
C ASN A 14 20.89 9.55 -2.63
N GLU A 15 21.26 8.29 -2.89
CA GLU A 15 20.36 7.26 -3.43
C GLU A 15 19.16 6.93 -2.53
N ASN A 16 19.27 7.21 -1.22
CA ASN A 16 18.24 6.96 -0.23
C ASN A 16 17.40 8.20 0.07
N LEU A 17 17.75 9.38 -0.44
CA LEU A 17 17.00 10.62 -0.20
C LEU A 17 16.07 10.93 -1.37
N ARG A 18 14.81 11.30 -1.07
CA ARG A 18 13.83 11.74 -2.08
C ARG A 18 13.15 13.04 -1.69
N LYS A 19 12.89 13.90 -2.69
CA LYS A 19 11.93 15.00 -2.52
C LYS A 19 10.52 14.42 -2.43
N THR A 20 9.77 14.84 -1.42
CA THR A 20 8.43 14.33 -1.13
C THR A 20 7.50 15.44 -0.69
N THR A 21 6.21 15.26 -0.92
CA THR A 21 5.16 16.04 -0.27
C THR A 21 4.87 15.49 1.13
N PRO A 22 4.34 16.29 2.08
CA PRO A 22 3.95 15.77 3.41
C PRO A 22 3.02 14.55 3.34
N ARG A 23 2.17 14.50 2.30
CA ARG A 23 1.26 13.38 2.05
C ARG A 23 1.98 12.12 1.61
N GLU A 24 2.91 12.23 0.66
CA GLU A 24 3.73 11.10 0.19
C GLU A 24 4.67 10.61 1.28
N ASN A 25 5.14 11.50 2.16
CA ASN A 25 5.89 11.14 3.35
C ASN A 25 5.03 10.36 4.36
N ALA A 26 3.80 10.82 4.62
CA ALA A 26 2.88 10.13 5.52
C ALA A 26 2.48 8.72 5.03
N LEU A 27 2.55 8.48 3.72
CA LEU A 27 2.37 7.14 3.14
C LEU A 27 3.62 6.25 3.32
N ASN A 28 4.80 6.84 3.54
CA ASN A 28 6.04 6.15 3.88
C ASN A 28 6.13 5.77 5.37
N CYS A 29 5.00 5.38 5.95
CA CYS A 29 4.90 4.96 7.35
C CYS A 29 4.99 3.44 7.50
N LYS A 30 5.45 2.99 8.68
CA LYS A 30 5.40 1.57 9.08
C LYS A 30 3.96 1.05 8.96
N LEU A 31 3.83 -0.22 8.58
CA LEU A 31 2.54 -0.90 8.61
C LEU A 31 2.01 -0.89 10.06
N SER A 32 0.72 -0.69 10.24
CA SER A 32 0.08 -0.87 11.55
C SER A 32 0.32 -2.30 12.04
N LYS A 33 0.56 -2.48 13.35
CA LYS A 33 0.67 -3.80 13.99
C LYS A 33 -0.54 -4.71 13.75
N ASN A 34 -1.70 -4.11 13.49
CA ASN A 34 -2.95 -4.82 13.20
C ASN A 34 -3.17 -5.04 11.70
N ASN A 35 -2.20 -4.70 10.84
CA ASN A 35 -2.29 -4.91 9.40
C ASN A 35 -2.03 -6.38 9.07
N THR A 36 -3.08 -7.09 8.68
CA THR A 36 -3.02 -8.51 8.31
C THR A 36 -2.80 -8.73 6.80
N SER A 37 -2.83 -7.67 6.00
CA SER A 37 -2.63 -7.78 4.55
C SER A 37 -1.15 -7.80 4.19
N GLY A 38 -0.31 -7.15 4.99
CA GLY A 38 1.08 -6.85 4.66
C GLY A 38 1.23 -5.65 3.73
N TYR A 39 0.15 -4.94 3.40
CA TYR A 39 0.16 -3.83 2.44
C TYR A 39 -0.63 -2.62 2.95
N ASN A 40 -0.06 -1.43 2.82
CA ASN A 40 -0.76 -0.18 3.16
C ASN A 40 -1.97 0.05 2.24
N GLY A 41 -3.09 0.44 2.85
CA GLY A 41 -4.36 0.68 2.15
C GLY A 41 -5.15 -0.58 1.79
N ILE A 42 -4.60 -1.79 2.01
CA ILE A 42 -5.32 -3.06 1.81
C ILE A 42 -5.76 -3.62 3.16
N TYR A 43 -7.04 -3.96 3.26
CA TYR A 43 -7.59 -4.59 4.46
C TYR A 43 -8.85 -5.40 4.14
N PHE A 44 -9.18 -6.33 5.02
CA PHE A 44 -10.37 -7.17 4.89
C PHE A 44 -11.60 -6.50 5.51
N ASN A 45 -12.71 -6.48 4.78
CA ASN A 45 -14.01 -6.02 5.26
C ASN A 45 -14.90 -7.23 5.57
N LYS A 46 -15.05 -7.53 6.86
CA LYS A 46 -15.83 -8.67 7.38
C LYS A 46 -17.31 -8.61 6.93
N TYR A 47 -17.95 -7.44 7.04
CA TYR A 47 -19.37 -7.28 6.72
C TYR A 47 -19.71 -7.55 5.25
N LYS A 48 -18.77 -7.27 4.34
CA LYS A 48 -18.97 -7.48 2.91
C LYS A 48 -18.27 -8.73 2.37
N ASN A 49 -17.62 -9.49 3.26
CA ASN A 49 -16.76 -10.62 2.91
C ASN A 49 -15.82 -10.30 1.71
N SER A 50 -15.06 -9.21 1.82
CA SER A 50 -14.26 -8.70 0.70
C SER A 50 -12.94 -8.06 1.13
N TRP A 51 -11.93 -8.21 0.29
CA TRP A 51 -10.69 -7.45 0.39
C TRP A 51 -10.85 -6.10 -0.29
N ARG A 52 -10.35 -5.04 0.32
CA ARG A 52 -10.50 -3.68 -0.22
C ARG A 52 -9.17 -2.97 -0.27
N PHE A 53 -8.89 -2.32 -1.40
CA PHE A 53 -7.84 -1.32 -1.52
C PHE A 53 -8.44 0.08 -1.45
N LYS A 54 -7.90 0.93 -0.57
CA LYS A 54 -8.21 2.36 -0.44
C LYS A 54 -7.01 3.19 -0.84
N TRP A 55 -7.25 4.22 -1.64
CA TRP A 55 -6.23 5.20 -2.01
C TRP A 55 -6.88 6.57 -2.19
N TYR A 56 -6.06 7.62 -2.26
CA TYR A 56 -6.55 8.96 -2.55
C TYR A 56 -6.12 9.37 -3.95
N LYS A 57 -7.03 10.03 -4.67
CA LYS A 57 -6.78 10.67 -5.97
C LYS A 57 -7.46 12.03 -5.97
N ASN A 58 -6.72 13.09 -6.31
CA ASN A 58 -7.23 14.47 -6.35
C ASN A 58 -7.96 14.87 -5.06
N LYS A 59 -7.33 14.65 -3.89
CA LYS A 59 -7.87 14.88 -2.54
C LYS A 59 -9.14 14.07 -2.18
N LYS A 60 -9.68 13.25 -3.08
CA LYS A 60 -10.85 12.39 -2.83
C LYS A 60 -10.41 10.96 -2.51
N LEU A 61 -11.04 10.37 -1.49
CA LEU A 61 -10.83 8.97 -1.14
C LEU A 61 -11.52 8.09 -2.20
N LYS A 62 -10.77 7.15 -2.77
CA LYS A 62 -11.24 6.12 -3.70
C LYS A 62 -11.03 4.76 -3.08
N ARG A 63 -11.84 3.79 -3.52
CA ARG A 63 -11.77 2.41 -3.04
C ARG A 63 -12.16 1.44 -4.13
N LYS A 64 -11.57 0.25 -4.10
CA LYS A 64 -11.95 -0.90 -4.91
C LYS A 64 -12.10 -2.13 -4.02
N GLU A 65 -13.19 -2.86 -4.20
CA GLU A 65 -13.53 -4.06 -3.43
C GLU A 65 -13.35 -5.30 -4.31
N PHE A 66 -12.86 -6.37 -3.69
CA PHE A 66 -12.65 -7.69 -4.27
C PHE A 66 -13.40 -8.69 -3.38
N ARG A 67 -14.61 -9.05 -3.81
CA ARG A 67 -15.51 -9.92 -3.04
C ARG A 67 -15.06 -11.37 -3.09
N ILE A 68 -15.25 -12.06 -1.98
CA ILE A 68 -15.20 -13.51 -1.89
C ILE A 68 -16.53 -14.03 -2.45
N THR A 69 -16.47 -15.01 -3.34
CA THR A 69 -17.65 -15.64 -3.97
C THR A 69 -17.47 -17.15 -3.97
N LYS A 70 -18.49 -17.91 -4.41
CA LYS A 70 -18.38 -19.38 -4.50
C LYS A 70 -17.16 -19.83 -5.31
N ASN A 71 -16.77 -19.07 -6.34
CA ASN A 71 -15.65 -19.41 -7.22
C ASN A 71 -14.37 -18.61 -6.90
N ARG A 72 -14.35 -17.83 -5.82
CA ARG A 72 -13.22 -16.97 -5.46
C ARG A 72 -12.96 -17.00 -3.96
N THR A 73 -11.89 -17.67 -3.56
CA THR A 73 -11.45 -17.78 -2.16
C THR A 73 -10.98 -16.45 -1.59
N SER A 74 -10.86 -16.38 -0.26
CA SER A 74 -10.31 -15.21 0.44
C SER A 74 -8.90 -14.88 -0.02
N GLU A 75 -8.03 -15.88 -0.16
CA GLU A 75 -6.65 -15.67 -0.58
C GLU A 75 -6.57 -15.14 -2.01
N HIS A 76 -7.37 -15.69 -2.92
CA HIS A 76 -7.42 -15.20 -4.29
C HIS A 76 -7.96 -13.75 -4.36
N ALA A 77 -8.98 -13.41 -3.57
CA ALA A 77 -9.47 -12.04 -3.47
C ALA A 77 -8.44 -11.08 -2.87
N LYS A 78 -7.64 -11.53 -1.89
CA LYS A 78 -6.52 -10.79 -1.32
C LYS A 78 -5.45 -10.51 -2.38
N GLN A 79 -5.06 -11.54 -3.13
CA GLN A 79 -4.06 -11.44 -4.19
C GLN A 79 -4.49 -10.43 -5.25
N LEU A 80 -5.74 -10.47 -5.70
CA LEU A 80 -6.27 -9.49 -6.65
C LEU A 80 -6.20 -8.04 -6.12
N ALA A 81 -6.41 -7.84 -4.81
CA ALA A 81 -6.28 -6.53 -4.21
C ALA A 81 -4.81 -6.05 -4.19
N ILE A 82 -3.88 -6.95 -3.92
CA ILE A 82 -2.42 -6.70 -3.95
C ILE A 82 -1.99 -6.36 -5.37
N ASP A 83 -2.35 -7.19 -6.35
CA ASP A 83 -1.99 -6.98 -7.76
C ASP A 83 -2.51 -5.64 -8.28
N PHE A 84 -3.75 -5.29 -7.92
CA PHE A 84 -4.34 -4.02 -8.27
C PHE A 84 -3.58 -2.84 -7.63
N LYS A 85 -3.19 -2.96 -6.35
CA LYS A 85 -2.35 -1.96 -5.68
C LYS A 85 -1.01 -1.82 -6.38
N LEU A 86 -0.31 -2.93 -6.69
CA LEU A 86 1.00 -2.89 -7.34
C LEU A 86 0.92 -2.24 -8.73
N LYS A 87 -0.14 -2.52 -9.51
CA LYS A 87 -0.39 -1.85 -10.79
C LYS A 87 -0.68 -0.37 -10.61
N HIS A 88 -1.51 -0.01 -9.63
CA HIS A 88 -1.82 1.38 -9.31
C HIS A 88 -0.57 2.15 -8.87
N ASP A 89 0.23 1.59 -7.98
CA ASP A 89 1.43 2.21 -7.44
C ASP A 89 2.49 2.46 -8.54
N LYS A 90 2.63 1.54 -9.50
CA LYS A 90 3.48 1.77 -10.70
C LYS A 90 3.02 3.00 -11.49
N ILE A 91 1.70 3.17 -11.67
CA ILE A 91 1.13 4.31 -12.42
C ILE A 91 1.32 5.62 -11.66
N THR A 92 1.13 5.60 -10.33
CA THR A 92 1.22 6.81 -9.51
C THR A 92 2.63 7.09 -9.01
N GLN A 93 3.64 6.32 -9.43
CA GLN A 93 5.02 6.36 -8.92
C GLN A 93 5.08 6.29 -7.37
N ASN A 94 4.12 5.57 -6.78
CA ASN A 94 4.05 5.42 -5.33
C ASN A 94 5.05 4.35 -4.89
N MET A 95 6.19 4.80 -4.37
CA MET A 95 7.30 3.92 -3.96
C MET A 95 7.05 3.21 -2.61
N ASN A 96 5.89 3.42 -1.98
CA ASN A 96 5.48 2.70 -0.76
C ASN A 96 5.00 1.27 -1.05
N ARG A 97 5.89 0.48 -1.66
CA ARG A 97 5.80 -0.98 -1.69
C ARG A 97 6.09 -1.46 -0.27
N SER A 98 5.14 -2.15 0.34
CA SER A 98 5.42 -2.82 1.58
C SER A 98 6.49 -3.90 1.38
N LEU A 99 7.32 -4.03 2.41
CA LEU A 99 8.41 -4.97 2.61
C LEU A 99 8.08 -6.40 2.15
N VAL A 100 8.48 -6.78 0.93
CA VAL A 100 8.64 -8.20 0.54
C VAL A 100 9.88 -8.42 -0.33
N LEU A 101 10.85 -7.49 -0.41
CA LEU A 101 12.01 -7.67 -1.33
C LEU A 101 13.39 -7.47 -0.70
N TYR A 102 13.53 -7.69 0.61
CA TYR A 102 14.85 -7.83 1.23
C TYR A 102 14.80 -8.99 2.24
N THR A 103 14.86 -10.20 1.71
CA THR A 103 15.43 -11.38 2.39
C THR A 103 16.71 -11.72 1.67
#